data_AF-A0A966R6J4-F1
#
_entry.id   AF-A0A966R6J4-F1
#
_cell.length_a   1.000
_cell.length_b   1.000
_cell.length_c   1.000
_cell.angle_alpha   90.00
_cell.angle_beta   90.00
_cell.angle_gamma   90.00
#
_symmetry.space_group_name_H-M   'P 1'
#
loop_
_entity.id
_entity.type
_entity.pdbx_description
1 polymer ?
#
loop_
_entity_poly.entity_id
_entity_poly.type
_entity_poly.pdbx_seq_one_letter_code
_entity_poly.pdbx_strand_id
1 'polypeptide(L)'
;MTSIIIVAGIFALAGISTVILPFFRGRGGFLAAAGTIDDPARLEAMKSAIVSRIVKEESAHANGDLSQLEWSRREAYLRRRYIDVARRLDFVRRSLPGSSAVKSLLLGFLVPAALVPGAMMVPSPLAGEGTGLAATTIGDRHAIMLRGGVDQVWGHYVFTLQNDGKVAAGISTPVMLPAGAIDVRPQEGLDPEDVVVGPGGQGSDGGQVSIRKTVEPGVHLVSFGFVVPARTGHASIAFDAPYKIGELQVLTQRASGMAVSGERLVARRPAIWALEGGMEPGQRLVLDVDGVPEGRQRLWVMGFSVAALLTGLGGGLAWWSRPKRKEESLDEDTLGT
;
A
#
# COMPACT_ATOMS: atom_id res chain seq x y z
N MET A 1 -17.36 -2.71 53.58
CA MET A 1 -17.87 -2.85 52.19
C MET A 1 -17.02 -2.04 51.19
N THR A 2 -16.62 -0.82 51.53
CA THR A 2 -15.78 0.08 50.72
C THR A 2 -14.48 -0.54 50.22
N SER A 3 -13.72 -1.28 51.05
CA SER A 3 -12.43 -1.86 50.65
C SER A 3 -12.54 -2.92 49.53
N ILE A 4 -13.65 -3.67 49.50
CA ILE A 4 -13.88 -4.72 48.51
C ILE A 4 -14.26 -4.12 47.14
N ILE A 5 -14.99 -3.01 47.14
CA ILE A 5 -15.37 -2.29 45.92
C ILE A 5 -14.13 -1.68 45.26
N ILE A 6 -13.21 -1.13 46.07
CA ILE A 6 -11.95 -0.55 45.59
C ILE A 6 -11.07 -1.62 44.94
N VAL A 7 -10.90 -2.78 45.58
CA VAL A 7 -10.09 -3.89 45.03
C VAL A 7 -10.70 -4.41 43.72
N ALA A 8 -12.01 -4.60 43.65
CA ALA A 8 -12.68 -5.03 42.42
C ALA A 8 -12.52 -4.00 41.27
N GLY A 9 -12.59 -2.70 41.59
CA GLY A 9 -12.36 -1.62 40.63
C GLY A 9 -10.94 -1.60 40.06
N ILE A 10 -9.94 -1.84 40.91
CA ILE A 10 -8.52 -1.91 40.48
C ILE A 10 -8.28 -3.09 39.54
N PHE A 11 -8.85 -4.27 39.83
CA PHE A 11 -8.73 -5.43 38.94
C PHE A 11 -9.46 -5.24 37.61
N ALA A 12 -10.62 -4.58 37.60
CA ALA A 12 -11.33 -4.24 36.37
C ALA A 12 -10.52 -3.25 35.52
N LEU A 13 -9.96 -2.20 36.12
CA LEU A 13 -9.09 -1.24 35.43
C LEU A 13 -7.79 -1.87 34.92
N ALA A 14 -7.17 -2.75 35.70
CA ALA A 14 -5.98 -3.50 35.28
C ALA A 14 -6.30 -4.45 34.13
N GLY A 15 -7.43 -5.16 34.17
CA GLY A 15 -7.89 -6.02 33.07
C GLY A 15 -8.14 -5.23 31.79
N ILE A 16 -8.88 -4.13 31.87
CA ILE A 16 -9.13 -3.22 30.74
C ILE A 16 -7.82 -2.66 30.18
N SER A 17 -6.90 -2.21 31.05
CA SER A 17 -5.58 -1.70 30.65
C SER A 17 -4.76 -2.76 29.92
N THR A 18 -4.70 -3.98 30.44
CA THR A 18 -3.93 -5.09 29.84
C THR A 18 -4.50 -5.52 28.48
N VAL A 19 -5.82 -5.38 28.29
CA VAL A 19 -6.52 -5.63 27.02
C VAL A 19 -6.29 -4.52 26.00
N ILE A 20 -6.29 -3.26 26.44
CA ILE A 20 -6.22 -2.09 25.56
C ILE A 20 -4.76 -1.76 25.17
N LEU A 21 -3.79 -2.00 26.06
CA LEU A 21 -2.37 -1.68 25.82
C LEU A 21 -1.80 -2.27 24.51
N PRO A 22 -2.07 -3.55 24.13
CA PRO A 22 -1.58 -4.13 22.90
C PRO A 22 -2.10 -3.44 21.64
N PHE A 23 -3.33 -2.91 21.66
CA PHE A 23 -3.91 -2.16 20.54
C PHE A 23 -3.20 -0.82 20.29
N PHE A 24 -2.75 -0.15 21.35
CA PHE A 24 -1.99 1.09 21.25
C PHE A 24 -0.50 0.87 20.96
N ARG A 25 0.12 -0.19 21.51
CA ARG A 25 1.52 -0.52 21.21
C ARG A 25 1.73 -1.17 19.83
N GLY A 26 0.74 -1.93 19.32
CA GLY A 26 0.85 -2.63 18.04
C GLY A 26 0.79 -1.71 16.81
N ARG A 27 0.03 -0.61 16.86
CA ARG A 27 -0.10 0.31 15.72
C ARG A 27 1.17 1.09 15.38
N GLY A 28 2.03 1.38 16.37
CA GLY A 28 3.29 2.13 16.15
C GLY A 28 4.48 1.27 15.75
N GLY A 29 4.59 0.04 16.28
CA GLY A 29 5.79 -0.80 16.11
C GLY A 29 5.97 -1.39 14.71
N PHE A 30 4.87 -1.80 14.06
CA PHE A 30 4.95 -2.38 12.71
C PHE A 30 5.18 -1.34 11.61
N LEU A 31 4.71 -0.10 11.80
CA LEU A 31 4.99 1.02 10.89
C LEU A 31 6.42 1.54 11.05
N ALA A 32 6.94 1.62 12.28
CA ALA A 32 8.34 1.92 12.53
C ALA A 32 9.27 0.82 11.97
N ALA A 33 8.91 -0.46 12.14
CA ALA A 33 9.68 -1.57 11.57
C ALA A 33 9.67 -1.57 10.03
N ALA A 34 8.57 -1.18 9.39
CA ALA A 34 8.51 -1.01 7.93
C ALA A 34 9.42 0.14 7.45
N GLY A 35 9.49 1.25 8.19
CA GLY A 35 10.43 2.34 7.92
C GLY A 35 11.91 1.96 8.06
N THR A 36 12.26 1.01 8.95
CA THR A 36 13.64 0.53 9.09
C THR A 36 14.14 -0.39 7.96
N ILE A 37 13.25 -0.83 7.07
CA ILE A 37 13.63 -1.69 5.93
C ILE A 37 14.25 -0.86 4.80
N ASP A 38 13.87 0.42 4.69
CA ASP A 38 14.29 1.33 3.62
C ASP A 38 15.36 2.34 4.07
N ASP A 39 16.02 2.11 5.21
CA ASP A 39 17.17 2.91 5.64
C ASP A 39 18.35 2.73 4.66
N PRO A 40 18.85 3.81 4.01
CA PRO A 40 19.93 3.72 3.03
C PRO A 40 21.22 3.12 3.63
N ALA A 41 21.54 3.42 4.89
CA ALA A 41 22.74 2.89 5.54
C ALA A 41 22.64 1.37 5.72
N ARG A 42 21.47 0.86 6.08
CA ARG A 42 21.19 -0.57 6.19
C ARG A 42 21.20 -1.27 4.83
N LEU A 43 20.65 -0.64 3.79
CA LEU A 43 20.68 -1.18 2.42
C LEU A 43 22.13 -1.24 1.88
N GLU A 44 22.97 -0.26 2.18
CA GLU A 44 24.41 -0.28 1.87
C GLU A 44 25.14 -1.41 2.61
N ALA A 45 24.89 -1.56 3.92
CA ALA A 45 25.45 -2.66 4.70
C ALA A 45 25.00 -4.03 4.18
N MET A 46 23.75 -4.15 3.74
CA MET A 46 23.23 -5.39 3.16
C MET A 46 23.85 -5.67 1.79
N LYS A 47 24.05 -4.64 0.95
CA LYS A 47 24.75 -4.75 -0.33
C LYS A 47 26.19 -5.23 -0.13
N SER A 48 26.94 -4.63 0.79
CA SER A 48 28.33 -5.02 1.06
C SER A 48 28.44 -6.43 1.67
N ALA A 49 27.50 -6.81 2.54
CA ALA A 49 27.43 -8.17 3.09
C ALA A 49 27.13 -9.25 2.04
N ILE A 50 26.28 -8.95 1.05
CA ILE A 50 26.03 -9.88 -0.06
C ILE A 50 27.28 -10.04 -0.93
N VAL A 51 27.97 -8.95 -1.24
CA VAL A 51 29.22 -9.00 -2.03
C VAL A 51 30.30 -9.80 -1.31
N SER A 52 30.52 -9.56 -0.01
CA SER A 52 31.53 -10.30 0.75
C SER A 52 31.21 -11.80 0.81
N ARG A 53 29.92 -12.16 0.88
CA ARG A 53 29.48 -13.55 0.81
C ARG A 53 29.70 -14.19 -0.56
N ILE A 54 29.46 -13.47 -1.66
CA ILE A 54 29.76 -13.96 -3.01
C ILE A 54 31.24 -14.30 -3.12
N VAL A 55 32.13 -13.39 -2.71
CA VAL A 55 33.59 -13.60 -2.74
C VAL A 55 34.00 -14.82 -1.89
N LYS A 56 33.39 -14.99 -0.71
CA LYS A 56 33.66 -16.15 0.16
C LYS A 56 33.17 -17.48 -0.44
N GLU A 57 32.02 -17.49 -1.10
CA GLU A 57 31.50 -18.71 -1.73
C GLU A 57 32.25 -19.03 -3.04
N GLU A 58 32.75 -18.03 -3.74
CA GLU A 58 33.65 -18.19 -4.89
C GLU A 58 34.99 -18.81 -4.49
N SER A 59 35.60 -18.35 -3.39
CA SER A 59 36.84 -18.95 -2.89
C SER A 59 36.64 -20.38 -2.37
N ALA A 60 35.53 -20.65 -1.67
CA ALA A 60 35.19 -22.01 -1.25
C ALA A 60 35.00 -22.97 -2.43
N HIS A 61 34.40 -22.50 -3.53
CA HIS A 61 34.31 -23.28 -4.75
C HIS A 61 35.66 -23.49 -5.43
N ALA A 62 36.51 -22.46 -5.50
CA ALA A 62 37.86 -22.58 -6.03
C ALA A 62 38.71 -23.58 -5.24
N ASN A 63 38.47 -23.72 -3.93
CA ASN A 63 39.14 -24.69 -3.06
C ASN A 63 38.53 -26.10 -3.13
N GLY A 64 37.42 -26.30 -3.86
CA GLY A 64 36.72 -27.58 -3.94
C GLY A 64 35.81 -27.90 -2.75
N ASP A 65 35.57 -26.93 -1.85
CA ASP A 65 34.65 -27.08 -0.71
C ASP A 65 33.17 -27.05 -1.12
N LEU A 66 32.88 -26.58 -2.34
CA LEU A 66 31.53 -26.51 -2.92
C LEU A 66 31.51 -27.21 -4.28
N SER A 67 30.46 -27.98 -4.53
CA SER A 67 30.22 -28.52 -5.87
C SER A 67 29.78 -27.43 -6.85
N GLN A 68 30.09 -27.59 -8.14
CA GLN A 68 29.67 -26.66 -9.21
C GLN A 68 28.16 -26.40 -9.20
N LEU A 69 27.35 -27.44 -8.96
CA LEU A 69 25.90 -27.32 -8.92
C LEU A 69 25.44 -26.48 -7.72
N GLU A 70 25.99 -26.71 -6.53
CA GLU A 70 25.64 -25.94 -5.34
C GLU A 70 26.08 -24.49 -5.44
N TRP A 71 27.31 -24.25 -5.94
CA TRP A 71 27.78 -22.90 -6.24
C TRP A 71 26.77 -22.20 -7.17
N SER A 72 26.31 -22.85 -8.25
CA SER A 72 25.48 -22.18 -9.27
C SER A 72 24.13 -21.74 -8.73
N ARG A 73 23.55 -22.56 -7.85
CA ARG A 73 22.30 -22.24 -7.15
C ARG A 73 22.48 -21.08 -6.19
N ARG A 74 23.56 -21.11 -5.39
CA ARG A 74 23.83 -20.07 -4.39
C ARG A 74 24.20 -18.74 -5.04
N GLU A 75 25.01 -18.76 -6.08
CA GLU A 75 25.39 -17.55 -6.81
C GLU A 75 24.19 -16.90 -7.48
N ALA A 76 23.33 -17.67 -8.17
CA ALA A 76 22.11 -17.15 -8.76
C ALA A 76 21.18 -16.50 -7.71
N TYR A 77 21.07 -17.10 -6.53
CA TYR A 77 20.32 -16.53 -5.40
C TYR A 77 20.95 -15.22 -4.89
N LEU A 78 22.26 -15.20 -4.65
CA LEU A 78 22.97 -14.03 -4.14
C LEU A 78 22.96 -12.87 -5.14
N ARG A 79 23.13 -13.14 -6.44
CA ARG A 79 23.02 -12.13 -7.50
C ARG A 79 21.63 -11.51 -7.57
N ARG A 80 20.56 -12.32 -7.48
CA ARG A 80 19.18 -11.79 -7.45
C ARG A 80 18.96 -10.89 -6.23
N ARG A 81 19.43 -11.31 -5.06
CA ARG A 81 19.34 -10.51 -3.82
C ARG A 81 20.15 -9.22 -3.94
N TYR A 82 21.35 -9.26 -4.51
CA TYR A 82 22.15 -8.07 -4.77
C TYR A 82 21.42 -7.07 -5.66
N ILE A 83 20.84 -7.52 -6.78
CA ILE A 83 20.09 -6.66 -7.70
C ILE A 83 18.89 -6.01 -7.02
N ASP A 84 18.11 -6.78 -6.23
CA ASP A 84 16.98 -6.24 -5.48
C ASP A 84 17.42 -5.15 -4.48
N VAL A 85 18.47 -5.41 -3.69
CA VAL A 85 19.01 -4.42 -2.74
C VAL A 85 19.57 -3.19 -3.45
N ALA A 86 20.27 -3.37 -4.57
CA ALA A 86 20.83 -2.26 -5.35
C ALA A 86 19.73 -1.38 -5.94
N ARG A 87 18.65 -1.98 -6.48
CA ARG A 87 17.49 -1.24 -7.00
C ARG A 87 16.79 -0.45 -5.90
N ARG A 88 16.58 -1.06 -4.74
CA ARG A 88 15.98 -0.36 -3.59
C ARG A 88 16.84 0.78 -3.08
N LEU A 89 18.15 0.58 -2.99
CA LEU A 89 19.08 1.63 -2.57
C LEU A 89 19.06 2.82 -3.54
N ASP A 90 19.05 2.55 -4.85
CA ASP A 90 18.94 3.58 -5.88
C ASP A 90 17.60 4.33 -5.77
N PHE A 91 16.50 3.60 -5.60
CA PHE A 91 15.18 4.18 -5.37
C PHE A 91 15.14 5.09 -4.13
N VAL A 92 15.64 4.61 -2.98
CA VAL A 92 15.69 5.39 -1.73
C VAL A 92 16.55 6.64 -1.90
N ARG A 93 17.73 6.52 -2.53
CA ARG A 93 18.61 7.67 -2.78
C ARG A 93 17.95 8.73 -3.67
N ARG A 94 17.21 8.32 -4.69
CA ARG A 94 16.45 9.25 -5.55
C ARG A 94 15.24 9.86 -4.85
N SER A 95 14.62 9.13 -3.92
CA SER A 95 13.43 9.56 -3.20
C SER A 95 13.72 10.48 -2.01
N LEU A 96 14.98 10.59 -1.57
CA LEU A 96 15.35 11.49 -0.47
C LEU A 96 15.45 12.95 -0.97
N PRO A 97 14.66 13.87 -0.40
CA PRO A 97 14.67 15.29 -0.80
C PRO A 97 15.99 15.91 -0.36
N GLY A 98 16.98 15.93 -1.26
CA GLY A 98 18.27 16.55 -0.98
C GLY A 98 19.43 16.22 -1.93
N SER A 99 19.34 15.16 -2.76
CA SER A 99 20.50 14.75 -3.58
C SER A 99 20.61 15.43 -4.95
N SER A 100 19.56 16.09 -5.45
CA SER A 100 19.56 16.73 -6.78
C SER A 100 19.03 18.17 -6.80
N ALA A 101 18.11 18.53 -5.90
CA ALA A 101 17.43 19.84 -5.92
C ALA A 101 18.32 21.03 -5.50
N VAL A 102 19.44 20.81 -4.79
CA VAL A 102 20.30 21.92 -4.32
C VAL A 102 21.36 22.33 -5.35
N LYS A 103 21.65 21.51 -6.37
CA LYS A 103 22.60 21.87 -7.43
C LYS A 103 21.99 22.70 -8.55
N SER A 104 20.69 22.60 -8.81
CA SER A 104 20.01 23.40 -9.84
C SER A 104 19.54 24.78 -9.34
N LEU A 105 19.39 24.96 -8.02
CA LEU A 105 18.88 26.21 -7.43
C LEU A 105 19.97 27.25 -7.09
N LEU A 106 21.26 26.88 -7.16
CA LEU A 106 22.40 27.77 -6.90
C LEU A 106 23.10 28.29 -8.17
N LEU A 107 22.67 27.89 -9.37
CA LEU A 107 23.19 28.41 -10.64
C LEU A 107 22.22 29.37 -11.39
N GLY A 108 21.04 29.64 -10.82
CA GLY A 108 20.03 30.51 -11.45
C GLY A 108 20.01 31.98 -10.99
N PHE A 109 20.76 32.34 -9.95
CA PHE A 109 20.80 33.70 -9.41
C PHE A 109 22.08 34.43 -9.81
N LEU A 110 22.16 34.86 -11.08
CA LEU A 110 22.99 35.99 -11.53
C LEU A 110 22.74 36.27 -13.02
N VAL A 111 21.61 36.93 -13.33
CA VAL A 111 21.54 37.84 -14.49
C VAL A 111 20.79 39.11 -14.05
N PRO A 112 21.34 40.32 -14.29
CA PRO A 112 20.78 41.55 -13.77
C PRO A 112 19.55 42.01 -14.57
N ALA A 113 18.60 42.59 -13.85
CA ALA A 113 17.49 43.35 -14.40
C ALA A 113 18.02 44.56 -15.20
N ALA A 114 17.70 44.61 -16.50
CA ALA A 114 17.81 45.80 -17.30
C ALA A 114 16.47 46.06 -18.02
N LEU A 115 16.02 47.31 -17.85
CA LEU A 115 14.82 47.94 -18.38
C LEU A 115 14.53 47.65 -19.86
N VAL A 116 13.25 47.39 -20.18
CA VAL A 116 12.63 47.87 -21.43
C VAL A 116 11.18 48.30 -21.15
N PRO A 117 10.80 49.57 -21.36
CA PRO A 117 9.42 50.02 -21.39
C PRO A 117 8.87 50.03 -22.83
N GLY A 118 7.64 49.52 -23.02
CA GLY A 118 6.78 49.86 -24.15
C GLY A 118 6.78 48.88 -25.34
N ALA A 119 5.68 48.14 -25.48
CA ALA A 119 5.15 47.62 -26.75
C ALA A 119 3.68 47.24 -26.49
N MET A 120 2.74 48.13 -26.82
CA MET A 120 1.90 48.07 -28.02
C MET A 120 1.19 46.72 -28.22
N MET A 121 -0.14 46.79 -28.07
CA MET A 121 -1.13 45.88 -28.62
C MET A 121 -0.77 45.45 -30.05
N VAL A 122 -0.51 44.16 -30.23
CA VAL A 122 -0.53 43.49 -31.53
C VAL A 122 -1.71 42.53 -31.51
N PRO A 123 -2.64 42.61 -32.48
CA PRO A 123 -3.73 41.66 -32.59
C PRO A 123 -3.18 40.28 -32.95
N SER A 124 -3.60 39.24 -32.21
CA SER A 124 -3.29 37.85 -32.50
C SER A 124 -3.79 37.47 -33.91
N PRO A 125 -2.92 37.03 -34.83
CA PRO A 125 -3.36 36.44 -36.08
C PRO A 125 -3.84 35.00 -35.84
N LEU A 126 -5.11 34.80 -36.16
CA LEU A 126 -5.72 33.67 -36.86
C LEU A 126 -4.82 32.45 -37.14
N ALA A 127 -5.31 31.29 -36.66
CA ALA A 127 -5.37 30.01 -37.37
C ALA A 127 -4.13 29.64 -38.21
N GLY A 128 -3.06 29.24 -37.51
CA GLY A 128 -1.97 28.47 -38.12
C GLY A 128 -2.41 27.03 -38.37
N GLU A 129 -2.21 26.57 -39.60
CA GLU A 129 -2.27 25.19 -40.04
C GLU A 129 -1.52 24.28 -39.05
N GLY A 130 -2.22 23.24 -38.58
CA GLY A 130 -1.75 22.38 -37.50
C GLY A 130 -0.50 21.61 -37.88
N THR A 131 0.64 22.02 -37.32
CA THR A 131 1.70 21.09 -36.98
C THR A 131 1.06 20.05 -36.07
N GLY A 132 0.80 18.85 -36.60
CA GLY A 132 0.25 17.74 -35.87
C GLY A 132 1.19 17.38 -34.72
N LEU A 133 1.01 18.04 -33.58
CA LEU A 133 1.55 17.60 -32.30
C LEU A 133 1.03 16.18 -32.15
N ALA A 134 1.94 15.22 -32.29
CA ALA A 134 1.59 13.83 -32.15
C ALA A 134 0.91 13.65 -30.80
N ALA A 135 -0.33 13.16 -30.85
CA ALA A 135 -1.13 12.99 -29.66
C ALA A 135 -0.54 11.79 -28.90
N THR A 136 0.10 12.04 -27.76
CA THR A 136 0.32 10.98 -26.79
C THR A 136 -1.04 10.49 -26.33
N THR A 137 -1.32 9.20 -26.53
CA THR A 137 -2.59 8.56 -26.18
C THR A 137 -2.39 7.49 -25.12
N ILE A 138 -3.47 7.15 -24.44
CA ILE A 138 -3.51 6.01 -23.52
C ILE A 138 -3.92 4.80 -24.36
N GLY A 139 -3.18 3.70 -24.23
CA GLY A 139 -3.51 2.46 -24.92
C GLY A 139 -4.88 1.93 -24.51
N ASP A 140 -5.50 1.15 -25.37
CA ASP A 140 -6.84 0.60 -25.17
C ASP A 140 -6.86 -0.63 -24.25
N ARG A 141 -5.70 -1.23 -23.97
CA ARG A 141 -5.54 -2.46 -23.17
C ARG A 141 -5.01 -2.17 -21.78
N HIS A 142 -5.75 -2.66 -20.80
CA HIS A 142 -5.50 -2.44 -19.40
C HIS A 142 -5.48 -3.78 -18.65
N ALA A 143 -4.71 -3.83 -17.57
CA ALA A 143 -4.67 -4.99 -16.69
C ALA A 143 -4.69 -4.57 -15.22
N ILE A 144 -5.39 -5.34 -14.40
CA ILE A 144 -5.39 -5.24 -12.94
C ILE A 144 -4.86 -6.57 -12.39
N MET A 145 -3.76 -6.53 -11.65
CA MET A 145 -3.19 -7.71 -11.01
C MET A 145 -3.42 -7.64 -9.50
N LEU A 146 -4.15 -8.59 -8.95
CA LEU A 146 -4.54 -8.66 -7.55
C LEU A 146 -3.76 -9.74 -6.80
N ARG A 147 -3.37 -9.43 -5.57
CA ARG A 147 -2.67 -10.31 -4.65
C ARG A 147 -3.26 -10.20 -3.24
N GLY A 148 -3.51 -11.35 -2.63
CA GLY A 148 -4.00 -11.42 -1.25
C GLY A 148 -2.90 -11.00 -0.28
N GLY A 149 -3.23 -10.04 0.58
CA GLY A 149 -2.53 -9.74 1.82
C GLY A 149 -3.40 -10.13 3.02
N VAL A 150 -2.84 -10.01 4.21
CA VAL A 150 -3.57 -10.24 5.45
C VAL A 150 -4.55 -9.07 5.68
N ASP A 151 -5.85 -9.34 5.66
CA ASP A 151 -6.96 -8.37 5.77
C ASP A 151 -6.94 -7.25 4.69
N GLN A 152 -6.30 -7.50 3.55
CA GLN A 152 -6.18 -6.51 2.48
C GLN A 152 -5.89 -7.16 1.12
N VAL A 153 -6.27 -6.48 0.05
CA VAL A 153 -5.91 -6.84 -1.32
C VAL A 153 -4.89 -5.83 -1.83
N TRP A 154 -3.73 -6.33 -2.25
CA TRP A 154 -2.72 -5.56 -2.97
C TRP A 154 -3.03 -5.66 -4.45
N GLY A 155 -3.06 -4.53 -5.15
CA GLY A 155 -3.35 -4.48 -6.56
C GLY A 155 -2.30 -3.70 -7.34
N HIS A 156 -2.17 -4.04 -8.62
CA HIS A 156 -1.40 -3.28 -9.59
C HIS A 156 -2.30 -2.97 -10.78
N TYR A 157 -2.50 -1.70 -11.09
CA TYR A 157 -3.14 -1.26 -12.32
C TYR A 157 -2.07 -0.95 -13.35
N VAL A 158 -2.16 -1.55 -14.53
CA VAL A 158 -1.17 -1.48 -15.60
C VAL A 158 -1.85 -1.07 -16.89
N PHE A 159 -1.26 -0.10 -17.60
CA PHE A 159 -1.72 0.37 -18.90
C PHE A 159 -0.54 0.91 -19.70
N THR A 160 -0.75 1.21 -20.98
CA THR A 160 0.29 1.77 -21.84
C THR A 160 0.03 3.23 -22.17
N LEU A 161 1.11 3.99 -22.35
CA LEU A 161 1.11 5.29 -23.00
C LEU A 161 1.78 5.13 -24.37
N GLN A 162 1.15 5.63 -25.41
CA GLN A 162 1.65 5.55 -26.77
C GLN A 162 1.89 6.95 -27.31
N ASN A 163 3.13 7.23 -27.71
CA ASN A 163 3.49 8.44 -28.44
C ASN A 163 3.88 8.05 -29.87
N ASP A 164 2.97 8.27 -30.82
CA ASP A 164 3.19 8.02 -32.25
C ASP A 164 4.02 9.12 -32.94
N GLY A 165 4.45 10.11 -32.16
CA GLY A 165 5.28 11.21 -32.62
C GLY A 165 6.73 10.81 -32.86
N LYS A 166 7.44 11.74 -33.49
CA LYS A 166 8.90 11.63 -33.68
C LYS A 166 9.71 12.26 -32.55
N VAL A 167 9.05 12.97 -31.64
CA VAL A 167 9.65 13.71 -30.54
C VAL A 167 8.89 13.42 -29.25
N ALA A 168 9.56 13.63 -28.11
CA ALA A 168 8.93 13.51 -26.81
C ALA A 168 7.75 14.48 -26.68
N ALA A 169 6.66 14.02 -26.06
CA ALA A 169 5.44 14.80 -25.90
C ALA A 169 4.86 14.63 -24.49
N GLY A 170 4.42 15.74 -23.89
CA GLY A 170 3.79 15.75 -22.58
C GLY A 170 2.35 15.24 -22.62
N ILE A 171 1.95 14.47 -21.61
CA ILE A 171 0.56 14.08 -21.37
C ILE A 171 0.16 14.40 -19.93
N SER A 172 -1.07 14.88 -19.74
CA SER A 172 -1.69 15.05 -18.44
C SER A 172 -3.02 14.31 -18.44
N THR A 173 -3.16 13.24 -17.63
CA THR A 173 -4.38 12.42 -17.65
C THR A 173 -4.72 11.86 -16.26
N PRO A 174 -6.01 11.79 -15.87
CA PRO A 174 -6.43 11.07 -14.67
C PRO A 174 -6.09 9.57 -14.74
N VAL A 175 -5.87 8.94 -13.59
CA VAL A 175 -5.59 7.50 -13.48
C VAL A 175 -6.83 6.80 -12.94
N MET A 176 -7.19 5.66 -13.54
CA MET A 176 -8.23 4.79 -12.97
C MET A 176 -7.65 4.09 -11.73
N LEU A 177 -8.11 4.52 -10.55
CA LEU A 177 -7.74 3.93 -9.26
C LEU A 177 -9.00 3.47 -8.52
N PRO A 178 -8.88 2.49 -7.61
CA PRO A 178 -10.04 2.03 -6.89
C PRO A 178 -10.47 3.02 -5.80
N ALA A 179 -11.78 3.21 -5.67
CA ALA A 179 -12.38 3.91 -4.55
C ALA A 179 -12.05 3.17 -3.24
N GLY A 180 -11.71 3.91 -2.18
CA GLY A 180 -11.32 3.35 -0.89
C GLY A 180 -9.92 2.73 -0.82
N ALA A 181 -9.06 2.95 -1.83
CA ALA A 181 -7.65 2.60 -1.73
C ALA A 181 -6.97 3.37 -0.59
N ILE A 182 -6.31 2.67 0.33
CA ILE A 182 -5.64 3.26 1.51
C ILE A 182 -4.18 3.62 1.26
N ASP A 183 -3.60 3.08 0.19
CA ASP A 183 -2.24 3.35 -0.26
C ASP A 183 -2.23 3.26 -1.78
N VAL A 184 -1.59 4.24 -2.43
CA VAL A 184 -1.42 4.32 -3.88
C VAL A 184 0.02 4.74 -4.14
N ARG A 185 0.74 3.96 -4.95
CA ARG A 185 2.16 4.22 -5.24
C ARG A 185 2.44 4.11 -6.74
N PRO A 186 3.10 5.11 -7.36
CA PRO A 186 3.65 4.92 -8.70
C PRO A 186 4.69 3.79 -8.67
N GLN A 187 4.78 3.05 -9.78
CA GLN A 187 5.72 1.95 -9.91
C GLN A 187 6.51 2.06 -11.22
N GLU A 188 6.27 1.16 -12.18
CA GLU A 188 6.99 1.13 -13.43
C GLU A 188 6.54 2.27 -14.35
N GLY A 189 7.50 2.93 -14.99
CA GLY A 189 7.24 3.97 -15.98
C GLY A 189 6.81 5.32 -15.41
N LEU A 190 6.89 5.55 -14.10
CA LEU A 190 6.55 6.82 -13.47
C LEU A 190 7.58 7.23 -12.43
N ASP A 191 8.02 8.48 -12.52
CA ASP A 191 8.76 9.11 -11.44
C ASP A 191 7.77 9.68 -10.41
N PRO A 192 8.15 9.81 -9.12
CA PRO A 192 7.24 10.36 -8.10
C PRO A 192 6.69 11.76 -8.44
N GLU A 193 7.46 12.56 -9.17
CA GLU A 193 7.09 13.89 -9.65
C GLU A 193 6.10 13.89 -10.82
N ASP A 194 5.96 12.76 -11.54
CA ASP A 194 4.95 12.59 -12.58
C ASP A 194 3.53 12.49 -11.97
N VAL A 195 3.40 12.22 -10.67
CA VAL A 195 2.10 11.98 -10.01
C VAL A 195 1.57 13.27 -9.38
N VAL A 196 0.45 13.76 -9.90
CA VAL A 196 -0.25 14.93 -9.37
C VAL A 196 -1.50 14.48 -8.64
N VAL A 197 -1.50 14.70 -7.32
CA VAL A 197 -2.62 14.40 -6.43
C VAL A 197 -3.55 15.62 -6.40
N GLY A 198 -4.76 15.48 -6.96
CA GLY A 198 -5.74 16.56 -7.01
C GLY A 198 -6.26 16.99 -5.63
N PRO A 199 -6.87 18.20 -5.52
CA PRO A 199 -7.50 18.66 -4.28
C PRO A 199 -8.66 17.72 -3.91
N GLY A 200 -8.44 16.86 -2.91
CA GLY A 200 -9.30 15.73 -2.54
C GLY A 200 -8.56 14.39 -2.40
N GLY A 201 -7.30 14.32 -2.85
CA GLY A 201 -6.47 13.11 -3.01
C GLY A 201 -5.91 12.43 -1.75
N GLN A 202 -6.52 12.62 -0.57
CA GLN A 202 -6.19 11.84 0.63
C GLN A 202 -7.43 11.32 1.39
N GLY A 203 -8.60 11.32 0.74
CA GLY A 203 -9.86 10.82 1.30
C GLY A 203 -10.36 9.54 0.62
N SER A 204 -11.25 8.82 1.30
CA SER A 204 -11.92 7.57 0.92
C SER A 204 -12.59 7.55 -0.46
N ASP A 205 -12.69 8.69 -1.13
CA ASP A 205 -13.50 8.89 -2.33
C ASP A 205 -12.68 8.70 -3.63
N GLY A 206 -11.49 8.09 -3.53
CA GLY A 206 -10.65 7.82 -4.69
C GLY A 206 -10.14 9.10 -5.34
N GLY A 207 -9.66 10.03 -4.52
CA GLY A 207 -9.33 11.37 -4.96
C GLY A 207 -8.46 11.38 -6.22
N GLN A 208 -8.74 12.35 -7.08
CA GLN A 208 -8.37 12.36 -8.49
C GLN A 208 -6.83 12.40 -8.66
N VAL A 209 -6.20 11.23 -8.70
CA VAL A 209 -4.79 11.10 -9.06
C VAL A 209 -4.68 11.25 -10.57
N SER A 210 -3.79 12.12 -11.00
CA SER A 210 -3.45 12.29 -12.40
C SER A 210 -1.96 12.10 -12.60
N ILE A 211 -1.57 11.69 -13.80
CA ILE A 211 -0.17 11.72 -14.22
C ILE A 211 0.09 12.92 -15.10
N ARG A 212 1.25 13.54 -14.95
CA ARG A 212 1.83 14.53 -15.85
C ARG A 212 3.23 14.06 -16.24
N LYS A 213 3.38 13.49 -17.42
CA LYS A 213 4.62 12.85 -17.87
C LYS A 213 5.01 13.31 -19.27
N THR A 214 6.31 13.48 -19.51
CA THR A 214 6.87 13.57 -20.86
C THR A 214 7.18 12.17 -21.39
N VAL A 215 6.55 11.79 -22.50
CA VAL A 215 6.62 10.44 -23.08
C VAL A 215 7.46 10.47 -24.35
N GLU A 216 8.53 9.68 -24.39
CA GLU A 216 9.36 9.50 -25.60
C GLU A 216 8.59 8.77 -26.71
N PRO A 217 8.99 8.89 -28.00
CA PRO A 217 8.41 8.11 -29.08
C PRO A 217 8.34 6.60 -28.78
N GLY A 218 7.20 5.97 -29.07
CA GLY A 218 6.96 4.54 -28.85
C GLY A 218 5.91 4.23 -27.79
N VAL A 219 5.93 2.99 -27.30
CA VAL A 219 4.98 2.45 -26.31
C VAL A 219 5.67 2.29 -24.97
N HIS A 220 5.09 2.88 -23.92
CA HIS A 220 5.61 2.86 -22.57
C HIS A 220 4.62 2.18 -21.64
N LEU A 221 5.11 1.26 -20.82
CA LEU A 221 4.30 0.62 -19.79
C LEU A 221 4.28 1.49 -18.54
N VAL A 222 3.09 1.74 -18.00
CA VAL A 222 2.86 2.50 -16.79
C VAL A 222 2.10 1.65 -15.78
N SER A 223 2.48 1.73 -14.51
CA SER A 223 1.78 1.01 -13.45
C SER A 223 1.65 1.76 -12.13
N PHE A 224 0.54 1.49 -11.44
CA PHE A 224 0.22 1.97 -10.11
C PHE A 224 -0.05 0.81 -9.18
N GLY A 225 0.65 0.76 -8.05
CA GLY A 225 0.29 -0.10 -6.93
C GLY A 225 -0.81 0.53 -6.09
N PHE A 226 -1.75 -0.28 -5.60
CA PHE A 226 -2.78 0.15 -4.66
C PHE A 226 -3.06 -0.90 -3.59
N VAL A 227 -3.64 -0.49 -2.46
CA VAL A 227 -4.09 -1.38 -1.39
C VAL A 227 -5.53 -1.10 -1.04
N VAL A 228 -6.37 -2.14 -1.02
CA VAL A 228 -7.78 -2.06 -0.60
C VAL A 228 -7.97 -2.92 0.65
N PRO A 229 -8.61 -2.39 1.72
CA PRO A 229 -8.90 -3.19 2.90
C PRO A 229 -9.91 -4.29 2.59
N ALA A 230 -9.67 -5.47 3.15
CA ALA A 230 -10.60 -6.59 3.12
C ALA A 230 -11.22 -6.80 4.50
N ARG A 231 -12.42 -7.36 4.54
CA ARG A 231 -13.11 -7.74 5.78
C ARG A 231 -13.65 -9.15 5.62
N THR A 232 -13.43 -9.98 6.65
CA THR A 232 -13.99 -11.35 6.69
C THR A 232 -13.71 -12.16 5.43
N GLY A 233 -12.47 -12.08 4.94
CA GLY A 233 -12.02 -12.80 3.74
C GLY A 233 -12.54 -12.26 2.41
N HIS A 234 -13.19 -11.10 2.42
CA HIS A 234 -13.82 -10.48 1.26
C HIS A 234 -13.41 -9.02 1.09
N ALA A 235 -13.25 -8.56 -0.16
CA ALA A 235 -13.04 -7.15 -0.49
C ALA A 235 -13.88 -6.75 -1.71
N SER A 236 -14.55 -5.60 -1.64
CA SER A 236 -15.23 -4.97 -2.77
C SER A 236 -14.38 -3.81 -3.27
N ILE A 237 -13.95 -3.89 -4.53
CA ILE A 237 -13.08 -2.91 -5.19
C ILE A 237 -13.87 -2.25 -6.32
N ALA A 238 -14.05 -0.93 -6.25
CA ALA A 238 -14.77 -0.19 -7.27
C ALA A 238 -13.84 0.74 -8.05
N PHE A 239 -13.89 0.70 -9.38
CA PHE A 239 -13.14 1.57 -10.29
C PHE A 239 -14.10 2.42 -11.12
N ASP A 240 -13.79 3.70 -11.28
CA ASP A 240 -14.50 4.58 -12.20
C ASP A 240 -13.56 4.92 -13.38
N ALA A 241 -13.97 4.56 -14.60
CA ALA A 241 -13.13 4.75 -15.79
C ALA A 241 -13.11 6.23 -16.20
N PRO A 242 -11.96 6.92 -16.16
CA PRO A 242 -11.92 8.34 -16.52
C PRO A 242 -11.78 8.57 -18.03
N TYR A 243 -11.52 7.50 -18.79
CA TYR A 243 -11.39 7.47 -20.24
C TYR A 243 -11.90 6.11 -20.76
N LYS A 244 -12.01 5.98 -22.08
CA LYS A 244 -12.43 4.75 -22.73
C LYS A 244 -11.36 3.66 -22.58
N ILE A 245 -11.77 2.47 -22.16
CA ILE A 245 -10.94 1.27 -22.04
C ILE A 245 -11.50 0.23 -23.00
N GLY A 246 -10.72 -0.20 -23.99
CA GLY A 246 -11.15 -1.19 -24.97
C GLY A 246 -11.16 -2.61 -24.39
N GLU A 247 -10.09 -2.98 -23.70
CA GLU A 247 -9.92 -4.28 -23.06
C GLU A 247 -9.41 -4.10 -21.63
N LEU A 248 -10.05 -4.77 -20.68
CA LEU A 248 -9.60 -4.83 -19.29
C LEU A 248 -9.49 -6.28 -18.84
N GLN A 249 -8.30 -6.68 -18.40
CA GLN A 249 -8.07 -7.99 -17.79
C GLN A 249 -7.86 -7.86 -16.29
N VAL A 250 -8.41 -8.78 -15.51
CA VAL A 250 -8.15 -8.91 -14.08
C VAL A 250 -7.44 -10.23 -13.86
N LEU A 251 -6.32 -10.20 -13.14
CA LEU A 251 -5.47 -11.35 -12.87
C LEU A 251 -5.31 -11.52 -11.37
N THR A 252 -5.31 -12.77 -10.89
CA THR A 252 -4.91 -13.09 -9.52
C THR A 252 -3.74 -14.06 -9.50
N GLN A 253 -3.05 -14.18 -8.35
CA GLN A 253 -2.09 -15.26 -8.16
C GLN A 253 -2.84 -16.60 -8.02
N ARG A 254 -2.60 -17.55 -8.93
CA ARG A 254 -3.27 -18.87 -8.92
C ARG A 254 -3.19 -19.59 -7.57
N ALA A 255 -2.08 -19.46 -6.86
CA ALA A 255 -1.86 -20.09 -5.55
C ALA A 255 -2.54 -19.37 -4.38
N SER A 256 -3.12 -18.19 -4.59
CA SER A 256 -3.72 -17.38 -3.51
C SER A 256 -5.06 -17.92 -3.03
N GLY A 257 -5.75 -18.74 -3.83
CA GLY A 257 -7.12 -19.17 -3.53
C GLY A 257 -8.17 -18.05 -3.69
N MET A 258 -7.77 -16.85 -4.12
CA MET A 258 -8.70 -15.75 -4.32
C MET A 258 -9.58 -15.98 -5.55
N ALA A 259 -10.88 -15.73 -5.39
CA ALA A 259 -11.84 -15.70 -6.47
C ALA A 259 -12.25 -14.25 -6.75
N VAL A 260 -12.43 -13.91 -8.02
CA VAL A 260 -12.91 -12.58 -8.43
C VAL A 260 -14.21 -12.74 -9.18
N SER A 261 -15.20 -11.94 -8.81
CA SER A 261 -16.46 -11.76 -9.51
C SER A 261 -16.74 -10.28 -9.74
N GLY A 262 -17.60 -9.99 -10.70
CA GLY A 262 -18.00 -8.62 -11.02
C GLY A 262 -18.93 -8.63 -12.23
N GLU A 263 -19.68 -7.55 -12.41
CA GLU A 263 -20.55 -7.41 -13.56
C GLU A 263 -19.73 -7.45 -14.85
N ARG A 264 -20.19 -8.19 -15.86
CA ARG A 264 -19.53 -8.36 -17.19
C ARG A 264 -18.12 -8.97 -17.15
N LEU A 265 -17.64 -9.47 -16.02
CA LEU A 265 -16.39 -10.22 -15.97
C LEU A 265 -16.60 -11.67 -16.39
N VAL A 266 -15.87 -12.09 -17.42
CA VAL A 266 -15.89 -13.47 -17.91
C VAL A 266 -14.53 -14.13 -17.67
N ALA A 267 -14.56 -15.27 -16.98
CA ALA A 267 -13.38 -16.08 -16.75
C ALA A 267 -12.84 -16.62 -18.08
N ARG A 268 -11.59 -16.28 -18.41
CA ARG A 268 -10.91 -16.76 -19.62
C ARG A 268 -10.01 -17.96 -19.33
N ARG A 269 -9.33 -17.92 -18.18
CA ARG A 269 -8.42 -18.97 -17.69
C ARG A 269 -8.50 -19.01 -16.15
N PRO A 270 -7.98 -20.06 -15.50
CA PRO A 270 -7.83 -20.04 -14.06
C PRO A 270 -7.05 -18.79 -13.63
N ALA A 271 -7.63 -18.01 -12.71
CA ALA A 271 -7.08 -16.76 -12.20
C ALA A 271 -6.96 -15.59 -13.21
N ILE A 272 -7.65 -15.65 -14.36
CA ILE A 272 -7.70 -14.57 -15.36
C ILE A 272 -9.14 -14.34 -15.82
N TRP A 273 -9.62 -13.13 -15.61
CA TRP A 273 -10.92 -12.64 -16.05
C TRP A 273 -10.74 -11.50 -17.05
N ALA A 274 -11.66 -11.37 -17.99
CA ALA A 274 -11.70 -10.26 -18.92
C ALA A 274 -13.07 -9.58 -18.84
N LEU A 275 -13.08 -8.25 -18.90
CA LEU A 275 -14.31 -7.49 -18.98
C LEU A 275 -14.87 -7.54 -20.40
N GLU A 276 -16.11 -7.99 -20.56
CA GLU A 276 -16.76 -8.02 -21.87
C GLU A 276 -17.16 -6.62 -22.32
N GLY A 277 -16.66 -6.19 -23.49
CA GLY A 277 -17.04 -4.93 -24.14
C GLY A 277 -16.36 -3.67 -23.59
N GLY A 278 -15.31 -3.80 -22.78
CA GLY A 278 -14.55 -2.65 -22.27
C GLY A 278 -15.34 -1.73 -21.33
N MET A 279 -14.84 -0.51 -21.11
CA MET A 279 -15.49 0.53 -20.32
C MET A 279 -15.54 1.84 -21.07
N GLU A 280 -16.69 2.51 -21.03
CA GLU A 280 -16.81 3.91 -21.47
C GLU A 280 -16.48 4.89 -20.33
N PRO A 281 -16.10 6.14 -20.62
CA PRO A 281 -15.83 7.14 -19.59
C PRO A 281 -17.03 7.32 -18.64
N GLY A 282 -16.75 7.35 -17.33
CA GLY A 282 -17.74 7.45 -16.27
C GLY A 282 -18.43 6.13 -15.90
N GLN A 283 -18.16 5.03 -16.60
CA GLN A 283 -18.65 3.71 -16.18
C GLN A 283 -17.90 3.23 -14.94
N ARG A 284 -18.65 2.57 -14.06
CA ARG A 284 -18.15 1.98 -12.82
C ARG A 284 -18.03 0.48 -12.96
N LEU A 285 -16.88 -0.06 -12.59
CA LEU A 285 -16.62 -1.50 -12.45
C LEU A 285 -16.53 -1.83 -10.97
N VAL A 286 -17.32 -2.79 -10.50
CA VAL A 286 -17.23 -3.33 -9.14
C VAL A 286 -16.71 -4.75 -9.20
N LEU A 287 -15.64 -5.01 -8.47
CA LEU A 287 -14.99 -6.30 -8.31
C LEU A 287 -15.18 -6.79 -6.89
N ASP A 288 -15.81 -7.94 -6.74
CA ASP A 288 -15.89 -8.69 -5.51
C ASP A 288 -14.76 -9.71 -5.46
N VAL A 289 -13.93 -9.64 -4.44
CA VAL A 289 -12.76 -10.50 -4.25
C VAL A 289 -12.96 -11.32 -2.99
N ASP A 290 -13.17 -12.62 -3.18
CA ASP A 290 -13.32 -13.60 -2.09
C ASP A 290 -12.01 -14.37 -1.84
N GLY A 291 -11.90 -14.99 -0.68
CA GLY A 291 -10.74 -15.80 -0.30
C GLY A 291 -9.51 -14.96 0.05
N VAL A 292 -9.71 -13.70 0.46
CA VAL A 292 -8.62 -12.85 0.95
C VAL A 292 -8.11 -13.44 2.27
N PRO A 293 -6.79 -13.61 2.46
CA PRO A 293 -6.25 -14.10 3.73
C PRO A 293 -6.70 -13.25 4.92
N GLU A 294 -7.41 -13.85 5.87
CA GLU A 294 -7.83 -13.17 7.09
C GLU A 294 -6.66 -13.07 8.08
N GLY A 295 -6.54 -11.92 8.72
CA GLY A 295 -5.57 -11.72 9.78
C GLY A 295 -6.01 -12.26 11.12
N ARG A 296 -5.01 -12.38 11.99
CA ARG A 296 -5.20 -12.82 13.38
C ARG A 296 -6.12 -11.88 14.17
N GLN A 297 -6.47 -10.71 13.64
CA GLN A 297 -7.37 -9.77 14.33
C GLN A 297 -8.71 -10.44 14.70
N ARG A 298 -9.25 -11.31 13.83
CA ARG A 298 -10.46 -12.08 14.15
C ARG A 298 -10.25 -13.04 15.32
N LEU A 299 -9.11 -13.74 15.35
CA LEU A 299 -8.73 -14.61 16.47
C LEU A 299 -8.55 -13.83 17.77
N TRP A 300 -8.02 -12.60 17.70
CA TRP A 300 -7.93 -11.72 18.86
C TRP A 300 -9.30 -11.28 19.36
N VAL A 301 -10.24 -10.92 18.47
CA VAL A 301 -11.61 -10.55 18.86
C VAL A 301 -12.35 -11.74 19.49
N MET A 302 -12.20 -12.94 18.91
CA MET A 302 -12.76 -14.17 19.49
C MET A 302 -12.13 -14.47 20.85
N GLY A 303 -10.79 -14.46 20.94
CA GLY A 303 -10.07 -14.69 22.18
C GLY A 303 -10.46 -13.69 23.27
N PHE A 304 -10.61 -12.41 22.92
CA PHE A 304 -11.09 -11.37 23.82
C PHE A 304 -12.52 -11.63 24.30
N SER A 305 -13.43 -11.99 23.40
CA SER A 305 -14.83 -12.25 23.74
C SER A 305 -14.96 -13.44 24.71
N VAL A 306 -14.18 -14.50 24.48
CA VAL A 306 -14.09 -15.66 25.37
C VAL A 306 -13.50 -15.26 26.73
N ALA A 307 -12.41 -14.49 26.74
CA ALA A 307 -11.79 -14.03 27.99
C ALA A 307 -12.74 -13.15 28.81
N ALA A 308 -13.48 -12.25 28.17
CA ALA A 308 -14.47 -11.40 28.81
C ALA A 308 -15.63 -12.23 29.40
N LEU A 309 -16.14 -13.21 28.66
CA LEU A 309 -17.17 -14.13 29.13
C LEU A 309 -16.71 -14.91 30.37
N LEU A 310 -15.53 -15.52 30.31
CA LEU A 310 -14.97 -16.30 31.43
C LEU A 310 -14.72 -15.44 32.67
N THR A 311 -14.24 -14.21 32.47
CA THR A 311 -14.05 -13.24 33.56
C THR A 311 -15.37 -12.85 34.20
N GLY A 312 -16.41 -12.59 33.38
CA GLY A 312 -17.75 -12.28 33.87
C GLY A 312 -18.36 -13.43 34.67
N LEU A 313 -18.25 -14.66 34.18
CA LEU A 313 -18.72 -15.86 34.89
C LEU A 313 -17.96 -16.09 36.20
N GLY A 314 -16.63 -15.96 36.18
CA GLY A 314 -15.80 -16.07 37.38
C GLY A 314 -16.15 -15.01 38.43
N GLY A 315 -16.34 -13.76 38.00
CA GLY A 315 -16.79 -12.66 38.87
C GLY A 315 -18.19 -12.90 39.44
N GLY A 316 -19.12 -13.40 38.63
CA GLY A 316 -20.49 -13.74 39.06
C GLY A 316 -20.52 -14.88 40.07
N LEU A 317 -19.76 -15.96 39.82
CA LEU A 317 -19.63 -17.07 40.76
C LEU A 317 -19.00 -16.61 42.08
N ALA A 318 -17.92 -15.82 42.01
CA ALA A 318 -17.26 -15.29 43.20
C ALA A 318 -18.15 -14.33 44.01
N TRP A 319 -19.08 -13.61 43.36
CA TRP A 319 -20.07 -12.78 44.03
C TRP A 319 -21.17 -13.62 44.70
N TRP A 320 -21.68 -14.64 44.00
CA TRP A 320 -22.72 -15.53 44.51
C TRP A 320 -22.23 -16.42 45.66
N SER A 321 -20.97 -16.86 45.61
CA SER A 321 -20.35 -17.68 46.66
C SER A 321 -19.92 -16.89 47.90
N ARG A 322 -20.18 -15.57 47.96
CA ARG A 322 -19.84 -14.79 49.15
C ARG A 322 -20.66 -15.29 50.34
N PRO A 323 -20.02 -15.66 51.47
CA PRO A 323 -20.76 -16.02 52.66
C PRO A 323 -21.64 -14.82 53.04
N LYS A 324 -22.96 -15.03 53.08
CA LYS A 324 -23.88 -14.05 53.65
C LYS A 324 -23.43 -13.87 55.09
N ARG A 325 -22.92 -12.68 55.42
CA ARG A 325 -22.71 -12.34 56.84
C ARG A 325 -24.06 -12.57 57.50
N LYS A 326 -24.14 -13.55 58.40
CA LYS A 326 -25.18 -13.53 59.40
C LYS A 326 -24.94 -12.20 60.10
N GLU A 327 -25.87 -11.27 59.91
CA GLU A 327 -26.01 -10.16 60.84
C GLU A 327 -26.23 -10.84 62.17
N GLU A 328 -25.14 -10.99 62.91
CA GLU A 328 -25.18 -11.27 64.33
C GLU A 328 -25.93 -10.06 64.86
N SER A 329 -27.24 -10.23 65.05
CA SER A 329 -28.04 -9.31 65.82
C SER A 329 -27.30 -9.23 67.15
N LEU A 330 -26.58 -8.12 67.33
CA LEU A 330 -26.15 -7.69 68.64
C LEU A 330 -27.45 -7.46 69.38
N ASP A 331 -27.96 -8.50 70.03
CA ASP A 331 -29.03 -8.41 70.99
C ASP A 331 -28.52 -7.43 72.05
N GLU A 332 -29.08 -6.23 72.00
CA GLU A 332 -28.76 -5.07 72.85
C GLU A 332 -29.25 -5.29 74.29
N ASP A 333 -29.41 -6.54 74.73
CA ASP A 333 -30.04 -6.95 76.00
C ASP A 333 -29.05 -7.26 77.12
N THR A 334 -27.73 -7.11 76.92
CA THR A 334 -26.72 -7.29 77.99
C THR A 334 -26.26 -5.98 78.66
N LEU A 335 -27.06 -4.91 78.62
CA LEU A 335 -26.90 -3.72 79.47
C LEU A 335 -28.08 -3.56 80.42
N GLY A 336 -28.26 -4.54 81.30
CA GLY A 336 -29.29 -4.48 82.33
C GLY A 336 -29.03 -5.47 83.46
N THR A 337 -28.07 -5.16 84.33
CA THR A 337 -28.08 -5.17 85.82
C THR A 337 -26.69 -5.35 86.39
#